data_AF-A0A0R0ANL5-F1
#
_entry.id   AF-A0A0R0ANL5-F1
#
_cell.length_a   1.000
_cell.length_b   1.000
_cell.length_c   1.000
_cell.angle_alpha   90.00
_cell.angle_beta   90.00
_cell.angle_gamma   90.00
#
_symmetry.space_group_name_H-M   'P 1'
#
loop_
_entity.id
_entity.type
_entity.pdbx_description
1 polymer ?
#
loop_
_entity_poly.entity_id
_entity_poly.type
_entity_poly.pdbx_seq_one_letter_code
_entity_poly.pdbx_strand_id
1 'polypeptide(L)'
;MDTANTLTEWLEYIERQHPQSIAMGLERVREVATRMALGAPAKKVIVVGGTNGKGSTVAFVEAIARAAGWKVGAYTSPHLLAYNERVRIDGEDADDAALVAAFAAVEAVRGDTALTYFEYGTLAALWLFGRAGLDLAVLEVGLGGRLDAVNLVDADVSIITTVDIDHTDWLGEDREAIGEEKAGIIRGWKPVVLGEIDPPSSVLRRAYLVGANALRYGSDYFCEPIDAERWRWRDVSFRLELPMPALRAPVQLANAGAAIAALRALGKPVPRTAWAEGVANAAVAGRLQSHAVGEVEVLLDVGHNPQAARALAAWLQARPATGGTRAVYAALADKD
;
A
#
# COMPACT_ATOMS: atom_id res chain seq x y z
N MET A 1 35.61 -2.33 3.27
CA MET A 1 34.77 -2.56 2.09
C MET A 1 34.63 -1.21 1.41
N ASP A 2 34.97 -1.09 0.14
CA ASP A 2 34.58 0.10 -0.64
C ASP A 2 33.05 0.17 -0.59
N THR A 3 32.54 1.21 0.07
CA THR A 3 31.11 1.47 0.12
C THR A 3 30.64 1.80 -1.29
N ALA A 4 29.55 1.18 -1.75
CA ALA A 4 28.86 1.62 -2.96
C ALA A 4 28.58 3.12 -2.86
N ASN A 5 28.90 3.88 -3.91
CA ASN A 5 28.83 5.35 -3.89
C ASN A 5 27.57 5.86 -4.58
N THR A 6 26.95 5.05 -5.44
CA THR A 6 25.73 5.39 -6.17
C THR A 6 24.56 4.51 -5.76
N LEU A 7 23.33 4.99 -6.00
CA LEU A 7 22.13 4.21 -5.72
C LEU A 7 22.13 2.88 -6.49
N THR A 8 22.50 2.89 -7.78
CA THR A 8 22.59 1.68 -8.59
C THR A 8 23.54 0.64 -8.00
N GLU A 9 24.75 1.04 -7.60
CA GLU A 9 25.71 0.13 -6.97
C GLU A 9 25.17 -0.46 -5.65
N TRP A 10 24.42 0.32 -4.87
CA TRP A 10 23.76 -0.17 -3.66
C TRP A 10 22.69 -1.21 -3.98
N LEU A 11 21.86 -0.96 -4.99
CA LEU A 11 20.81 -1.90 -5.39
C LEU A 11 21.41 -3.23 -5.87
N GLU A 12 22.43 -3.19 -6.73
CA GLU A 12 23.16 -4.38 -7.19
C GLU A 12 23.88 -5.11 -6.03
N TYR A 13 24.36 -4.36 -5.03
CA TYR A 13 24.95 -4.95 -3.83
C TYR A 13 23.89 -5.67 -2.98
N ILE A 14 22.75 -5.02 -2.73
CA ILE A 14 21.64 -5.54 -1.91
C ILE A 14 21.02 -6.78 -2.55
N GLU A 15 20.84 -6.79 -3.87
CA GLU A 15 20.32 -7.94 -4.61
C GLU A 15 21.17 -9.22 -4.42
N ARG A 16 22.47 -9.07 -4.18
CA ARG A 16 23.40 -10.19 -3.95
C ARG A 16 23.50 -10.64 -2.50
N GLN A 17 22.89 -9.93 -1.54
CA GLN A 17 23.08 -10.22 -0.10
C GLN A 17 22.33 -11.45 0.40
N HIS A 18 21.23 -11.84 -0.25
CA HIS A 18 20.42 -12.98 0.20
C HIS A 18 20.26 -14.01 -0.93
N PRO A 19 20.48 -15.31 -0.66
CA PRO A 19 20.42 -16.36 -1.68
C PRO A 19 19.01 -16.58 -2.25
N GLN A 20 17.99 -16.11 -1.55
CA GLN A 20 16.59 -16.12 -1.98
C GLN A 20 16.07 -14.69 -2.09
N SER A 21 15.28 -14.41 -3.12
CA SER A 21 14.60 -13.11 -3.25
C SER A 21 13.56 -12.87 -2.15
N ILE A 22 12.96 -13.95 -1.63
CA ILE A 22 11.96 -13.94 -0.56
C ILE A 22 12.42 -14.89 0.54
N ALA A 23 12.43 -14.39 1.78
CA ALA A 23 12.59 -15.20 2.98
C ALA A 23 11.72 -14.59 4.08
N MET A 24 10.66 -15.31 4.45
CA MET A 24 9.67 -14.86 5.42
C MET A 24 10.21 -14.98 6.85
N GLY A 25 9.99 -13.96 7.67
CA GLY A 25 10.43 -13.93 9.07
C GLY A 25 10.62 -12.50 9.57
N LEU A 26 10.50 -12.30 10.89
CA LEU A 26 10.69 -10.97 11.50
C LEU A 26 11.97 -10.87 12.31
N GLU A 27 12.63 -11.99 12.58
CA GLU A 27 13.74 -12.10 13.52
C GLU A 27 14.95 -11.28 13.05
N ARG A 28 15.33 -11.45 11.77
CA ARG A 28 16.50 -10.78 11.17
C ARG A 28 16.28 -9.28 11.06
N VAL A 29 15.15 -8.86 10.50
CA VAL A 29 14.82 -7.44 10.34
C VAL A 29 14.65 -6.76 11.71
N ARG A 30 14.08 -7.44 12.71
CA ARG A 30 13.96 -6.92 14.09
C ARG A 30 15.30 -6.76 14.75
N GLU A 31 16.21 -7.71 14.58
CA GLU A 31 17.58 -7.63 15.10
C GLU A 31 18.28 -6.37 14.57
N VAL A 32 18.28 -6.17 13.25
CA VAL A 32 18.94 -5.01 12.63
C VAL A 32 18.24 -3.71 13.02
N ALA A 33 16.90 -3.66 13.01
CA ALA A 33 16.15 -2.49 13.46
C ALA A 33 16.46 -2.09 14.91
N THR A 34 16.65 -3.08 15.79
CA THR A 34 17.03 -2.87 17.19
C THR A 34 18.42 -2.26 17.28
N ARG A 35 19.39 -2.77 16.52
CA ARG A 35 20.76 -2.21 16.48
C ARG A 35 20.80 -0.81 15.88
N MET A 36 19.94 -0.52 14.90
CA MET A 36 19.74 0.82 14.33
C MET A 36 19.05 1.79 15.31
N ALA A 37 18.51 1.28 16.44
CA ALA A 37 17.68 2.02 17.37
C ALA A 37 16.49 2.74 16.68
N LEU A 38 15.83 2.06 15.74
CA LEU A 38 14.66 2.61 15.05
C LEU A 38 13.51 2.82 16.04
N GLY A 39 13.03 4.06 16.12
CA GLY A 39 11.82 4.42 16.86
C GLY A 39 10.57 4.33 15.98
N ALA A 40 9.47 4.95 16.45
CA ALA A 40 8.27 5.09 15.63
C ALA A 40 8.57 5.94 14.38
N PRO A 41 8.14 5.51 13.17
CA PRO A 41 8.45 6.24 11.94
C PRO A 41 7.68 7.57 11.80
N ALA A 42 6.61 7.76 12.57
CA ALA A 42 5.79 8.97 12.59
C ALA A 42 4.98 9.07 13.88
N LYS A 43 4.26 10.19 14.10
CA LYS A 43 3.31 10.34 15.22
C LYS A 43 2.13 9.37 15.14
N LYS A 44 1.73 8.99 13.93
CA LYS A 44 0.69 8.00 13.64
C LYS A 44 1.13 7.08 12.51
N VAL A 45 0.71 5.81 12.55
CA VAL A 45 1.05 4.83 11.51
C VAL A 45 -0.20 4.13 10.98
N ILE A 46 -0.34 4.10 9.66
CA ILE A 46 -1.28 3.23 8.95
C ILE A 46 -0.48 2.14 8.23
N VAL A 47 -0.87 0.87 8.40
CA VAL A 47 -0.31 -0.25 7.62
C VAL A 47 -1.38 -0.79 6.68
N VAL A 48 -1.04 -0.97 5.39
CA VAL A 48 -1.96 -1.38 4.33
C VAL A 48 -1.55 -2.74 3.77
N GLY A 49 -2.34 -3.76 4.08
CA GLY A 49 -2.26 -5.09 3.51
C GLY A 49 -3.38 -5.39 2.51
N GLY A 50 -3.31 -6.58 1.90
CA GLY A 50 -4.30 -7.06 0.93
C GLY A 50 -3.66 -7.68 -0.32
N THR A 51 -4.49 -8.23 -1.20
CA THR A 51 -4.06 -8.79 -2.50
C THR A 51 -3.91 -7.64 -3.49
N ASN A 52 -4.99 -6.93 -3.82
CA ASN A 52 -4.97 -5.80 -4.74
C ASN A 52 -5.42 -4.49 -4.06
N GLY A 53 -5.03 -3.35 -4.63
CA GLY A 53 -5.49 -2.03 -4.17
C GLY A 53 -4.65 -1.39 -3.04
N LYS A 54 -3.61 -2.08 -2.56
CA LYS A 54 -2.68 -1.58 -1.53
C LYS A 54 -2.07 -0.22 -1.89
N GLY A 55 -1.22 -0.15 -2.92
CA GLY A 55 -0.61 1.11 -3.37
C GLY A 55 -1.61 2.23 -3.70
N SER A 56 -2.77 1.94 -4.32
CA SER A 56 -3.80 2.96 -4.54
C SER A 56 -4.42 3.47 -3.22
N THR A 57 -4.62 2.58 -2.25
CA THR A 57 -5.09 2.99 -0.92
C THR A 57 -4.05 3.85 -0.21
N VAL A 58 -2.76 3.52 -0.30
CA VAL A 58 -1.68 4.36 0.22
C VAL A 58 -1.72 5.75 -0.41
N ALA A 59 -1.87 5.85 -1.74
CA ALA A 59 -1.96 7.13 -2.44
C ALA A 59 -3.18 7.96 -2.01
N PHE A 60 -4.34 7.36 -1.78
CA PHE A 60 -5.50 8.07 -1.22
C PHE A 60 -5.23 8.58 0.20
N VAL A 61 -4.66 7.74 1.07
CA VAL A 61 -4.31 8.15 2.44
C VAL A 61 -3.32 9.32 2.41
N GLU A 62 -2.26 9.22 1.59
CA GLU A 62 -1.26 10.27 1.43
C GLU A 62 -1.89 11.57 0.93
N ALA A 63 -2.64 11.53 -0.18
CA ALA A 63 -3.21 12.72 -0.79
C ALA A 63 -4.20 13.43 0.13
N ILE A 64 -5.08 12.68 0.82
CA ILE A 64 -6.04 13.26 1.76
C ILE A 64 -5.33 13.86 2.98
N ALA A 65 -4.38 13.14 3.57
CA ALA A 65 -3.68 13.62 4.76
C ALA A 65 -2.81 14.85 4.46
N ARG A 66 -2.17 14.90 3.29
CA ARG A 66 -1.41 16.08 2.85
C ARG A 66 -2.32 17.27 2.57
N ALA A 67 -3.48 17.06 1.93
CA ALA A 67 -4.49 18.11 1.76
C ALA A 67 -5.05 18.62 3.12
N ALA A 68 -4.94 17.80 4.18
CA ALA A 68 -5.25 18.18 5.56
C ALA A 68 -4.10 18.92 6.28
N GLY A 69 -2.98 19.16 5.60
CA GLY A 69 -1.80 19.84 6.12
C GLY A 69 -0.88 18.95 6.98
N TRP A 70 -1.00 17.62 6.89
CA TRP A 70 -0.12 16.71 7.63
C TRP A 70 1.15 16.42 6.84
N LYS A 71 2.29 16.31 7.53
CA LYS A 71 3.51 15.79 6.91
C LYS A 71 3.45 14.27 6.85
N VAL A 72 3.39 13.70 5.64
CA VAL A 72 3.16 12.26 5.43
C VAL A 72 4.39 11.58 4.84
N GLY A 73 4.74 10.39 5.34
CA GLY A 73 5.64 9.46 4.65
C GLY A 73 4.85 8.28 4.08
N ALA A 74 5.12 7.89 2.84
CA ALA A 74 4.49 6.74 2.18
C ALA A 74 5.55 5.74 1.73
N TYR A 75 5.40 4.48 2.13
CA TYR A 75 6.25 3.38 1.71
C TYR A 75 5.43 2.41 0.85
N THR A 76 5.83 2.21 -0.40
CA THR A 76 5.11 1.40 -1.40
C THR A 76 6.02 0.41 -2.11
N SER A 77 5.44 -0.64 -2.68
CA SER A 77 6.17 -1.60 -3.51
C SER A 77 5.26 -2.39 -4.48
N PRO A 78 5.80 -2.90 -5.60
CA PRO A 78 7.10 -2.57 -6.19
C PRO A 78 7.13 -1.14 -6.77
N HIS A 79 8.24 -0.76 -7.41
CA HIS A 79 8.33 0.47 -8.21
C HIS A 79 8.16 0.15 -9.70
N LEU A 80 7.86 1.18 -10.52
CA LEU A 80 7.70 1.06 -11.96
C LEU A 80 8.97 1.42 -12.73
N LEU A 81 9.57 2.58 -12.46
CA LEU A 81 10.72 3.10 -13.20
C LEU A 81 11.97 3.24 -12.34
N ALA A 82 11.82 3.77 -11.12
CA ALA A 82 12.93 4.07 -10.23
C ALA A 82 12.66 3.58 -8.80
N TYR A 83 13.72 3.11 -8.12
CA TYR A 83 13.60 2.64 -6.73
C TYR A 83 13.04 3.71 -5.79
N ASN A 84 13.35 4.97 -6.07
CA ASN A 84 12.95 6.16 -5.32
C ASN A 84 11.43 6.23 -5.08
N GLU A 85 10.62 5.73 -6.03
CA GLU A 85 9.17 5.64 -5.94
C GLU A 85 8.69 4.88 -4.69
N ARG A 86 9.53 3.98 -4.15
CA ARG A 86 9.19 3.19 -2.96
C ARG A 86 9.10 4.03 -1.69
N VAL A 87 9.81 5.16 -1.60
CA VAL A 87 9.89 5.97 -0.38
C VAL A 87 9.53 7.41 -0.73
N ARG A 88 8.37 7.85 -0.26
CA ARG A 88 7.89 9.22 -0.46
C ARG A 88 7.83 9.97 0.86
N ILE A 89 8.31 11.20 0.88
CA ILE A 89 8.27 12.09 2.04
C ILE A 89 7.61 13.38 1.60
N ASP A 90 6.45 13.67 2.19
CA ASP A 90 5.63 14.84 1.90
C ASP A 90 5.28 15.00 0.40
N GLY A 91 4.97 13.88 -0.26
CA GLY A 91 4.55 13.86 -1.66
C GLY A 91 5.69 13.87 -2.68
N GLU A 92 6.95 13.82 -2.24
CA GLU A 92 8.12 13.74 -3.12
C GLU A 92 8.86 12.41 -2.90
N ASP A 93 9.33 11.80 -3.99
CA ASP A 93 10.17 10.60 -3.94
C ASP A 93 11.51 10.96 -3.26
N ALA A 94 12.01 10.07 -2.41
CA ALA A 94 13.32 10.25 -1.77
C ALA A 94 14.42 10.30 -2.83
N ASP A 95 15.34 11.26 -2.73
CA ASP A 95 16.46 11.34 -3.65
C ASP A 95 17.50 10.22 -3.41
N ASP A 96 18.37 10.02 -4.40
CA ASP A 96 19.42 8.99 -4.36
C ASP A 96 20.32 9.15 -3.14
N ALA A 97 20.66 10.38 -2.77
CA ALA A 97 21.56 10.66 -1.65
C ALA A 97 20.94 10.23 -0.31
N ALA A 98 19.65 10.49 -0.11
CA ALA A 98 18.92 10.07 1.07
C ALA A 98 18.83 8.54 1.15
N LEU A 99 18.54 7.86 0.04
CA LEU A 99 18.46 6.40 -0.02
C LEU A 99 19.84 5.76 0.23
N VAL A 100 20.89 6.26 -0.41
CA VAL A 100 22.27 5.81 -0.20
C VAL A 100 22.68 5.98 1.27
N ALA A 101 22.36 7.13 1.88
CA ALA A 101 22.64 7.35 3.30
C ALA A 101 21.87 6.37 4.21
N ALA A 102 20.61 6.09 3.87
CA ALA A 102 19.79 5.13 4.61
C ALA A 102 20.32 3.70 4.47
N PHE A 103 20.73 3.28 3.27
CA PHE A 103 21.35 1.98 3.05
C PHE A 103 22.68 1.84 3.78
N ALA A 104 23.54 2.85 3.72
CA ALA A 104 24.78 2.86 4.48
C ALA A 104 24.53 2.74 5.99
N ALA A 105 23.46 3.36 6.51
CA ALA A 105 23.09 3.25 7.92
C ALA A 105 22.61 1.83 8.30
N VAL A 106 21.90 1.13 7.41
CA VAL A 106 21.55 -0.29 7.60
C VAL A 106 22.83 -1.14 7.58
N GLU A 107 23.69 -0.95 6.59
CA GLU A 107 24.93 -1.71 6.41
C GLU A 107 25.85 -1.61 7.63
N ALA A 108 25.97 -0.40 8.18
CA ALA A 108 26.86 -0.11 9.30
C ALA A 108 26.57 -0.95 10.56
N VAL A 109 25.33 -1.46 10.72
CA VAL A 109 24.91 -2.16 11.94
C VAL A 109 24.34 -3.55 11.72
N ARG A 110 24.09 -3.97 10.47
CA ARG A 110 23.56 -5.32 10.19
C ARG A 110 24.53 -6.44 10.58
N GLY A 111 25.84 -6.18 10.55
CA GLY A 111 26.86 -7.21 10.77
C GLY A 111 26.68 -8.39 9.81
N ASP A 112 26.71 -9.62 10.33
CA ASP A 112 26.53 -10.83 9.53
C ASP A 112 25.06 -11.22 9.30
N THR A 113 24.10 -10.43 9.80
CA THR A 113 22.67 -10.71 9.60
C THR A 113 22.32 -10.51 8.13
N ALA A 114 22.00 -11.59 7.43
CA ALA A 114 21.57 -11.55 6.04
C ALA A 114 20.16 -10.96 5.94
N LEU A 115 19.99 -9.93 5.12
CA LEU A 115 18.72 -9.27 4.85
C LEU A 115 18.33 -9.48 3.39
N THR A 116 17.05 -9.77 3.15
CA THR A 116 16.46 -9.73 1.82
C THR A 116 16.42 -8.29 1.30
N TYR A 117 16.28 -8.14 -0.02
CA TYR A 117 16.11 -6.84 -0.66
C TYR A 117 14.96 -6.01 -0.05
N PHE A 118 13.85 -6.68 0.29
CA PHE A 118 12.70 -6.02 0.88
C PHE A 118 12.91 -5.64 2.36
N GLU A 119 13.54 -6.49 3.17
CA GLU A 119 13.89 -6.14 4.55
C GLU A 119 14.86 -4.95 4.59
N TYR A 120 15.85 -4.93 3.70
CA TYR A 120 16.82 -3.84 3.59
C TYR A 120 16.14 -2.50 3.23
N GLY A 121 15.28 -2.52 2.21
CA GLY A 121 14.50 -1.35 1.80
C GLY A 121 13.55 -0.85 2.88
N THR A 122 12.92 -1.76 3.61
CA THR A 122 12.00 -1.41 4.70
C THR A 122 12.75 -0.71 5.84
N LEU A 123 13.91 -1.23 6.26
CA LEU A 123 14.73 -0.58 7.28
C LEU A 123 15.21 0.81 6.86
N ALA A 124 15.63 0.97 5.60
CA ALA A 124 16.03 2.25 5.04
C ALA A 124 14.87 3.27 5.04
N ALA A 125 13.67 2.85 4.61
CA ALA A 125 12.47 3.69 4.63
C ALA A 125 12.11 4.14 6.05
N LEU A 126 12.11 3.21 7.02
CA LEU A 126 11.83 3.53 8.42
C LEU A 126 12.89 4.48 9.03
N TRP A 127 14.16 4.31 8.65
CA TRP A 127 15.25 5.19 9.07
C TRP A 127 15.08 6.63 8.56
N LEU A 128 14.64 6.79 7.32
CA LEU A 128 14.34 8.10 6.72
C LEU A 128 13.11 8.74 7.39
N PHE A 129 12.03 7.98 7.57
CA PHE A 129 10.80 8.46 8.19
C PHE A 129 11.01 8.94 9.64
N GLY A 130 11.76 8.18 10.44
CA GLY A 130 12.10 8.56 11.82
C GLY A 130 12.87 9.88 11.93
N ARG A 131 13.47 10.38 10.84
CA ARG A 131 14.21 11.65 10.78
C ARG A 131 13.41 12.79 10.14
N ALA A 132 12.30 12.48 9.47
CA ALA A 132 11.55 13.47 8.71
C ALA A 132 10.52 14.24 9.55
N GLY A 133 10.27 13.86 10.80
CA GLY A 133 9.31 14.56 11.68
C GLY A 133 7.86 14.42 11.21
N LEU A 134 7.47 13.23 10.75
CA LEU A 134 6.18 12.95 10.11
C LEU A 134 5.02 12.95 11.11
N ASP A 135 3.87 13.47 10.67
CA ASP A 135 2.59 13.34 11.38
C ASP A 135 1.92 11.99 11.13
N LEU A 136 2.17 11.40 9.95
CA LEU A 136 1.63 10.13 9.51
C LEU A 136 2.66 9.37 8.66
N ALA A 137 2.86 8.08 8.94
CA ALA A 137 3.49 7.14 8.03
C ALA A 137 2.43 6.15 7.51
N VAL A 138 2.45 5.88 6.21
CA VAL A 138 1.55 4.93 5.55
C VAL A 138 2.41 3.87 4.89
N LEU A 139 2.31 2.63 5.36
CA LEU A 139 3.23 1.55 4.98
C LEU A 139 2.47 0.45 4.24
N GLU A 140 2.81 0.22 2.98
CA GLU A 140 2.33 -0.92 2.20
C GLU A 140 3.07 -2.20 2.58
N VAL A 141 2.32 -3.24 2.93
CA VAL A 141 2.84 -4.60 3.09
C VAL A 141 3.33 -5.11 1.74
N GLY A 142 4.54 -5.67 1.69
CA GLY A 142 5.10 -6.28 0.48
C GLY A 142 4.41 -7.60 0.15
N LEU A 143 4.46 -8.57 1.06
CA LEU A 143 3.89 -9.91 0.87
C LEU A 143 3.21 -10.44 2.13
N GLY A 144 1.99 -10.95 1.97
CA GLY A 144 1.22 -11.53 3.07
C GLY A 144 0.81 -10.49 4.10
N GLY A 145 1.52 -10.44 5.23
CA GLY A 145 1.29 -9.50 6.33
C GLY A 145 1.99 -9.92 7.62
N ARG A 146 1.67 -11.11 8.13
CA ARG A 146 2.16 -11.62 9.43
C ARG A 146 3.68 -11.60 9.57
N LEU A 147 4.40 -12.00 8.53
CA LEU A 147 5.86 -12.10 8.50
C LEU A 147 6.53 -11.08 7.58
N ASP A 148 5.79 -10.07 7.14
CA ASP A 148 6.30 -9.00 6.29
C ASP A 148 7.15 -8.00 7.11
N ALA A 149 8.24 -7.49 6.55
CA ALA A 149 9.13 -6.55 7.25
C ALA A 149 8.41 -5.31 7.79
N VAL A 150 7.36 -4.82 7.10
CA VAL A 150 6.54 -3.69 7.58
C VAL A 150 5.82 -4.02 8.89
N ASN A 151 5.51 -5.30 9.13
CA ASN A 151 4.84 -5.75 10.35
C ASN A 151 5.74 -5.68 11.60
N LEU A 152 7.00 -5.23 11.46
CA LEU A 152 7.81 -4.77 12.58
C LEU A 152 7.18 -3.56 13.28
N VAL A 153 6.45 -2.72 12.54
CA VAL A 153 5.85 -1.49 13.05
C VAL A 153 4.48 -1.76 13.66
N ASP A 154 4.25 -1.21 14.85
CA ASP A 154 2.93 -1.23 15.47
C ASP A 154 2.03 -0.15 14.89
N ALA A 155 1.09 -0.57 14.05
CA ALA A 155 0.13 0.32 13.41
C ALA A 155 -0.87 0.92 14.41
N ASP A 156 -1.20 2.20 14.24
CA ASP A 156 -2.37 2.80 14.90
C ASP A 156 -3.67 2.35 14.23
N VAL A 157 -3.65 2.14 12.91
CA VAL A 157 -4.76 1.60 12.12
C VAL A 157 -4.20 0.66 11.06
N SER A 158 -4.79 -0.51 10.91
CA SER A 158 -4.47 -1.42 9.81
C SER A 158 -5.58 -1.41 8.76
N ILE A 159 -5.24 -1.54 7.48
CA ILE A 159 -6.19 -1.70 6.38
C ILE A 159 -5.92 -3.04 5.70
N ILE A 160 -6.96 -3.84 5.48
CA ILE A 160 -6.92 -4.99 4.58
C ILE A 160 -7.83 -4.66 3.41
N THR A 161 -7.23 -4.43 2.24
CA THR A 161 -7.93 -3.97 1.03
C THR A 161 -8.82 -5.07 0.44
N THR A 162 -8.23 -6.09 -0.17
CA THR A 162 -8.92 -7.29 -0.65
C THR A 162 -8.17 -8.55 -0.24
N VAL A 163 -8.86 -9.70 -0.21
CA VAL A 163 -8.25 -11.03 -0.11
C VAL A 163 -8.71 -11.90 -1.27
N ASP A 164 -7.77 -12.27 -2.12
CA ASP A 164 -7.96 -13.16 -3.26
C ASP A 164 -6.67 -13.97 -3.49
N ILE A 165 -6.78 -15.02 -4.32
CA ILE A 165 -5.69 -15.95 -4.62
C ILE A 165 -4.54 -15.21 -5.32
N ASP A 166 -3.37 -15.21 -4.67
CA ASP A 166 -2.09 -14.70 -5.18
C ASP A 166 -0.97 -15.24 -4.28
N HIS A 167 0.21 -15.48 -4.85
CA HIS A 167 1.38 -15.98 -4.12
C HIS A 167 1.12 -17.25 -3.28
N THR A 168 0.45 -18.25 -3.86
CA THR A 168 0.03 -19.48 -3.18
C THR A 168 1.17 -20.27 -2.54
N ASP A 169 2.37 -20.21 -3.14
CA ASP A 169 3.59 -20.85 -2.62
C ASP A 169 3.97 -20.39 -1.20
N TRP A 170 3.53 -19.19 -0.81
CA TRP A 170 3.88 -18.58 0.48
C TRP A 170 2.68 -18.39 1.40
N LEU A 171 1.49 -18.13 0.83
CA LEU A 171 0.32 -17.67 1.59
C LEU A 171 -0.78 -18.74 1.73
N GLY A 172 -0.64 -19.87 1.04
CA GLY A 172 -1.65 -20.92 0.98
C GLY A 172 -2.53 -20.86 -0.26
N GLU A 173 -3.33 -21.90 -0.48
CA GLU A 173 -4.05 -22.13 -1.73
C GLU A 173 -5.47 -21.57 -1.75
N ASP A 174 -5.95 -21.01 -0.63
CA ASP A 174 -7.32 -20.50 -0.50
C ASP A 174 -7.39 -19.13 0.18
N ARG A 175 -8.56 -18.47 0.06
CA ARG A 175 -8.80 -17.13 0.64
C ARG A 175 -8.70 -17.12 2.17
N GLU A 176 -8.97 -18.24 2.86
CA GLU A 176 -8.93 -18.29 4.32
C GLU A 176 -7.47 -18.31 4.82
N ALA A 177 -6.61 -19.15 4.24
CA ALA A 177 -5.18 -19.21 4.53
C ALA A 177 -4.49 -17.87 4.21
N ILE A 178 -4.76 -17.33 3.02
CA ILE A 178 -4.24 -16.01 2.61
C ILE A 178 -4.75 -14.91 3.54
N GLY A 179 -6.02 -15.00 3.96
CA GLY A 179 -6.62 -14.09 4.92
C GLY A 179 -5.95 -14.12 6.29
N GLU A 180 -5.54 -15.29 6.77
CA GLU A 180 -4.84 -15.45 8.06
C GLU A 180 -3.46 -14.78 8.04
N GLU A 181 -2.71 -14.94 6.94
CA GLU A 181 -1.44 -14.25 6.74
C GLU A 181 -1.61 -12.73 6.70
N LYS A 182 -2.58 -12.23 5.93
CA LYS A 182 -2.86 -10.79 5.83
C LYS A 182 -3.34 -10.21 7.16
N ALA A 183 -4.14 -10.94 7.92
CA ALA A 183 -4.64 -10.52 9.22
C ALA A 183 -3.55 -10.38 10.30
N GLY A 184 -2.32 -10.84 10.03
CA GLY A 184 -1.18 -10.66 10.91
C GLY A 184 -0.79 -9.19 11.17
N ILE A 185 -1.25 -8.24 10.34
CA ILE A 185 -1.04 -6.80 10.56
C ILE A 185 -2.02 -6.19 11.57
N ILE A 186 -3.07 -6.91 11.96
CA ILE A 186 -4.09 -6.40 12.89
C ILE A 186 -3.49 -6.29 14.30
N ARG A 187 -3.66 -5.11 14.91
CA ARG A 187 -3.21 -4.83 16.28
C ARG A 187 -4.39 -4.86 17.25
N GLY A 188 -4.16 -5.40 18.44
CA GLY A 188 -5.19 -5.52 19.46
C GLY A 188 -5.67 -4.15 19.94
N TRP A 189 -6.99 -4.01 20.13
CA TRP A 189 -7.64 -2.76 20.55
C TRP A 189 -7.43 -1.57 19.61
N LYS A 190 -6.94 -1.81 18.39
CA LYS A 190 -6.78 -0.80 17.34
C LYS A 190 -7.82 -0.99 16.25
N PRO A 191 -8.15 0.06 15.49
CA PRO A 191 -9.02 -0.08 14.33
C PRO A 191 -8.40 -0.94 13.23
N VAL A 192 -9.21 -1.78 12.60
CA VAL A 192 -8.90 -2.45 11.34
C VAL A 192 -9.98 -2.12 10.32
N VAL A 193 -9.59 -1.58 9.17
CA VAL A 193 -10.49 -1.28 8.06
C VAL A 193 -10.45 -2.43 7.06
N LEU A 194 -11.63 -2.96 6.71
CA LEU A 194 -11.78 -4.02 5.72
C LEU A 194 -12.41 -3.42 4.45
N GLY A 195 -11.60 -3.36 3.40
CA GLY A 195 -11.89 -2.71 2.12
C GLY A 195 -12.80 -3.50 1.17
N GLU A 196 -13.08 -4.75 1.48
CA GLU A 196 -14.01 -5.61 0.75
C GLU A 196 -15.28 -5.89 1.57
N ILE A 197 -16.39 -6.14 0.86
CA ILE A 197 -17.70 -6.40 1.49
C ILE A 197 -17.74 -7.77 2.17
N ASP A 198 -17.07 -8.76 1.55
CA ASP A 198 -17.08 -10.16 1.97
C ASP A 198 -15.65 -10.65 2.27
N PRO A 199 -15.02 -10.14 3.35
CA PRO A 199 -13.69 -10.58 3.75
C PRO A 199 -13.74 -12.01 4.31
N PRO A 200 -12.66 -12.81 4.14
CA PRO A 200 -12.62 -14.17 4.66
C PRO A 200 -12.79 -14.21 6.18
N SER A 201 -13.34 -15.32 6.66
CA SER A 201 -13.65 -15.53 8.06
C SER A 201 -12.41 -15.47 8.95
N SER A 202 -11.25 -15.89 8.44
CA SER A 202 -9.95 -15.82 9.10
C SER A 202 -9.56 -14.40 9.51
N VAL A 203 -9.86 -13.40 8.67
CA VAL A 203 -9.59 -11.98 8.95
C VAL A 203 -10.47 -11.47 10.08
N LEU A 204 -11.77 -11.72 9.99
CA LEU A 204 -12.74 -11.32 11.03
C LEU A 204 -12.45 -12.05 12.36
N ARG A 205 -12.15 -13.35 12.31
CA ARG A 205 -11.75 -14.14 13.46
C ARG A 205 -10.55 -13.50 14.15
N ARG A 206 -9.50 -13.14 13.40
CA ARG A 206 -8.32 -12.48 13.98
C ARG A 206 -8.67 -11.15 14.62
N ALA A 207 -9.47 -10.31 13.96
CA ALA A 207 -9.92 -9.03 14.51
C ALA A 207 -10.62 -9.21 15.86
N TYR A 208 -11.55 -10.16 15.97
CA TYR A 208 -12.25 -10.46 17.21
C TYR A 208 -11.34 -11.06 18.28
N LEU A 209 -10.43 -11.97 17.93
CA LEU A 209 -9.51 -12.60 18.87
C LEU A 209 -8.60 -11.58 19.58
N VAL A 210 -8.19 -10.52 18.90
CA VAL A 210 -7.33 -9.48 19.48
C VAL A 210 -8.10 -8.26 20.00
N GLY A 211 -9.44 -8.27 19.91
CA GLY A 211 -10.27 -7.13 20.29
C GLY A 211 -10.07 -5.89 19.42
N ALA A 212 -9.70 -6.06 18.15
CA ALA A 212 -9.59 -4.96 17.20
C ALA A 212 -10.98 -4.41 16.83
N ASN A 213 -11.07 -3.10 16.60
CA ASN A 213 -12.31 -2.47 16.15
C ASN A 213 -12.43 -2.59 14.62
N ALA A 214 -13.19 -3.57 14.14
CA ALA A 214 -13.36 -3.82 12.72
C ALA A 214 -14.36 -2.83 12.09
N LEU A 215 -13.92 -2.10 11.07
CA LEU A 215 -14.72 -1.21 10.23
C LEU A 215 -14.85 -1.83 8.85
N ARG A 216 -16.03 -2.36 8.53
CA ARG A 216 -16.27 -3.18 7.33
C ARG A 216 -16.98 -2.39 6.23
N TYR A 217 -16.45 -2.47 5.01
CA TYR A 217 -17.15 -1.97 3.84
C TYR A 217 -18.49 -2.70 3.65
N GLY A 218 -19.57 -1.94 3.42
CA GLY A 218 -20.91 -2.49 3.24
C GLY A 218 -21.66 -2.80 4.54
N SER A 219 -21.03 -2.58 5.71
CA SER A 219 -21.65 -2.75 7.03
C SER A 219 -21.48 -1.50 7.89
N ASP A 220 -20.24 -1.08 8.13
CA ASP A 220 -19.93 0.06 9.01
C ASP A 220 -19.72 1.36 8.23
N TYR A 221 -19.26 1.25 6.98
CA TYR A 221 -19.17 2.36 6.04
C TYR A 221 -19.59 1.95 4.62
N PHE A 222 -19.99 2.94 3.82
CA PHE A 222 -20.56 2.74 2.49
C PHE A 222 -19.96 3.72 1.48
N CYS A 223 -19.81 3.26 0.25
CA CYS A 223 -19.30 4.00 -0.90
C CYS A 223 -20.31 3.84 -2.04
N GLU A 224 -21.00 4.93 -2.39
CA GLU A 224 -22.18 4.88 -3.26
C GLU A 224 -22.00 5.86 -4.43
N PRO A 225 -21.89 5.41 -5.69
CA PRO A 225 -21.94 6.31 -6.83
C PRO A 225 -23.23 7.14 -6.81
N ILE A 226 -23.13 8.45 -7.04
CA ILE A 226 -24.30 9.33 -7.18
C ILE A 226 -24.58 9.53 -8.67
N ASP A 227 -23.54 9.87 -9.44
CA ASP A 227 -23.57 10.11 -10.87
C ASP A 227 -22.18 9.83 -11.48
N ALA A 228 -21.94 10.27 -12.72
CA ALA A 228 -20.67 10.05 -13.41
C ALA A 228 -19.47 10.82 -12.80
N GLU A 229 -19.75 11.90 -12.06
CA GLU A 229 -18.73 12.82 -11.54
C GLU A 229 -18.60 12.77 -10.02
N ARG A 230 -19.59 12.19 -9.32
CA ARG A 230 -19.66 12.19 -7.86
C ARG A 230 -20.05 10.86 -7.25
N TRP A 231 -19.59 10.68 -6.03
CA TRP A 231 -19.96 9.57 -5.15
C TRP A 231 -20.15 10.04 -3.72
N ARG A 232 -20.74 9.18 -2.90
CA ARG A 232 -20.98 9.40 -1.48
C ARG A 232 -20.18 8.41 -0.66
N TRP A 233 -19.46 8.94 0.32
CA TRP A 233 -18.93 8.15 1.42
C TRP A 233 -19.75 8.42 2.69
N ARG A 234 -20.13 7.38 3.44
CA ARG A 234 -20.83 7.56 4.71
C ARG A 234 -20.52 6.46 5.72
N ASP A 235 -20.50 6.84 6.99
CA ASP A 235 -20.62 5.96 8.16
C ASP A 235 -21.84 6.39 9.00
N VAL A 236 -22.03 5.79 10.17
CA VAL A 236 -23.15 6.10 11.08
C VAL A 236 -23.18 7.55 11.59
N SER A 237 -22.05 8.25 11.55
CA SER A 237 -21.83 9.57 12.16
C SER A 237 -21.51 10.68 11.16
N PHE A 238 -21.17 10.33 9.92
CA PHE A 238 -20.57 11.26 8.97
C PHE A 238 -20.89 10.90 7.53
N ARG A 239 -21.01 11.95 6.70
CA ARG A 239 -21.30 11.84 5.27
C ARG A 239 -20.48 12.86 4.48
N LEU A 240 -19.95 12.39 3.36
CA LEU A 240 -19.26 13.19 2.36
C LEU A 240 -19.89 12.93 0.99
N GLU A 241 -20.07 13.98 0.22
CA GLU A 241 -20.26 13.87 -1.23
C GLU A 241 -18.98 14.40 -1.87
N LEU A 242 -18.38 13.56 -2.71
CA LEU A 242 -17.01 13.68 -3.16
C LEU A 242 -16.97 13.60 -4.69
N PRO A 243 -15.99 14.26 -5.35
CA PRO A 243 -15.71 14.00 -6.75
C PRO A 243 -15.26 12.54 -6.93
N MET A 244 -15.53 11.98 -8.11
CA MET A 244 -14.94 10.70 -8.51
C MET A 244 -13.41 10.79 -8.47
N PRO A 245 -12.71 9.72 -8.04
CA PRO A 245 -11.26 9.70 -8.10
C PRO A 245 -10.72 9.85 -9.52
N ALA A 246 -9.56 10.48 -9.69
CA ALA A 246 -8.84 10.50 -10.97
C ALA A 246 -8.45 9.09 -11.44
N LEU A 247 -8.21 8.17 -10.49
CA LEU A 247 -7.99 6.75 -10.77
C LEU A 247 -9.29 6.09 -11.27
N ARG A 248 -9.30 5.64 -12.53
CA ARG A 248 -10.53 5.33 -13.28
C ARG A 248 -11.18 3.97 -12.97
N ALA A 249 -10.47 3.05 -12.33
CA ALA A 249 -11.00 1.70 -12.08
C ALA A 249 -12.12 1.72 -11.02
N PRO A 250 -13.18 0.91 -11.11
CA PRO A 250 -14.31 1.00 -10.18
C PRO A 250 -13.92 0.59 -8.75
N VAL A 251 -12.92 -0.29 -8.62
CA VAL A 251 -12.31 -0.69 -7.34
C VAL A 251 -11.72 0.50 -6.58
N GLN A 252 -11.44 1.62 -7.24
CA GLN A 252 -10.85 2.80 -6.60
C GLN A 252 -11.80 3.49 -5.64
N LEU A 253 -13.11 3.32 -5.80
CA LEU A 253 -14.07 3.78 -4.78
C LEU A 253 -13.93 3.00 -3.47
N ALA A 254 -13.68 1.69 -3.55
CA ALA A 254 -13.43 0.88 -2.35
C ALA A 254 -12.09 1.25 -1.70
N ASN A 255 -11.03 1.44 -2.49
CA ASN A 255 -9.72 1.89 -2.00
C ASN A 255 -9.80 3.28 -1.33
N ALA A 256 -10.44 4.25 -1.99
CA ALA A 256 -10.67 5.59 -1.43
C ALA A 256 -11.54 5.52 -0.16
N GLY A 257 -12.58 4.69 -0.17
CA GLY A 257 -13.46 4.48 0.96
C GLY A 257 -12.73 3.90 2.18
N ALA A 258 -11.83 2.94 1.97
CA ALA A 258 -10.99 2.38 3.01
C ALA A 258 -9.98 3.40 3.56
N ALA A 259 -9.38 4.22 2.69
CA ALA A 259 -8.51 5.32 3.09
C ALA A 259 -9.24 6.35 3.97
N ILE A 260 -10.46 6.75 3.60
CA ILE A 260 -11.29 7.66 4.40
C ILE A 260 -11.64 7.04 5.76
N ALA A 261 -12.07 5.78 5.78
CA ALA A 261 -12.38 5.08 7.02
C ALA A 261 -11.15 5.02 7.96
N ALA A 262 -9.97 4.75 7.42
CA ALA A 262 -8.73 4.66 8.19
C ALA A 262 -8.31 6.02 8.78
N LEU A 263 -8.34 7.08 7.97
CA LEU A 263 -8.01 8.44 8.43
C LEU A 263 -8.99 8.93 9.49
N ARG A 264 -10.29 8.61 9.35
CA ARG A 264 -11.30 8.91 10.38
C ARG A 264 -11.03 8.14 11.67
N ALA A 265 -10.62 6.88 11.57
CA ALA A 265 -10.31 6.03 12.72
C ALA A 265 -9.07 6.51 13.52
N LEU A 266 -8.19 7.33 12.94
CA LEU A 266 -7.09 7.97 13.67
C LEU A 266 -7.58 9.02 14.69
N GLY A 267 -8.84 9.46 14.62
CA GLY A 267 -9.43 10.41 15.56
C GLY A 267 -8.89 11.84 15.44
N LYS A 268 -8.16 12.15 14.37
CA LYS A 268 -7.69 13.51 14.07
C LYS A 268 -8.68 14.23 13.14
N PRO A 269 -9.02 15.50 13.38
CA PRO A 269 -9.87 16.27 12.47
C PRO A 269 -9.22 16.42 11.10
N VAL A 270 -10.03 16.23 10.05
CA VAL A 270 -9.65 16.48 8.65
C VAL A 270 -10.69 17.44 8.05
N PRO A 271 -10.26 18.59 7.49
CA PRO A 271 -11.17 19.55 6.87
C PRO A 271 -12.00 18.93 5.75
N ARG A 272 -13.25 19.39 5.56
CA ARG A 272 -14.11 18.83 4.50
C ARG A 272 -13.50 18.97 3.10
N THR A 273 -12.79 20.06 2.85
CA THR A 273 -12.08 20.34 1.60
C THR A 273 -10.96 19.33 1.33
N ALA A 274 -10.22 18.92 2.37
CA ALA A 274 -9.11 17.97 2.24
C ALA A 274 -9.55 16.59 1.76
N TRP A 275 -10.75 16.12 2.16
CA TRP A 275 -11.31 14.88 1.63
C TRP A 275 -11.56 14.96 0.12
N ALA A 276 -12.19 16.05 -0.34
CA ALA A 276 -12.52 16.22 -1.75
C ALA A 276 -11.25 16.40 -2.60
N GLU A 277 -10.34 17.25 -2.15
CA GLU A 277 -9.06 17.52 -2.82
C GLU A 277 -8.19 16.26 -2.90
N GLY A 278 -7.99 15.57 -1.77
CA GLY A 278 -7.19 14.36 -1.72
C GLY A 278 -7.74 13.24 -2.59
N VAL A 279 -9.07 13.03 -2.60
CA VAL A 279 -9.69 12.03 -3.47
C VAL A 279 -9.54 12.38 -4.95
N ALA A 280 -9.71 13.65 -5.32
CA ALA A 280 -9.57 14.09 -6.70
C ALA A 280 -8.11 13.99 -7.19
N ASN A 281 -7.14 14.29 -6.33
CA ASN A 281 -5.73 14.44 -6.71
C ASN A 281 -4.88 13.19 -6.47
N ALA A 282 -5.40 12.16 -5.80
CA ALA A 282 -4.67 10.90 -5.62
C ALA A 282 -4.32 10.27 -6.97
N ALA A 283 -3.04 9.96 -7.16
CA ALA A 283 -2.50 9.44 -8.40
C ALA A 283 -1.53 8.28 -8.14
N VAL A 284 -1.55 7.29 -9.02
CA VAL A 284 -0.62 6.15 -9.05
C VAL A 284 -0.39 5.80 -10.51
N ALA A 285 0.87 5.74 -10.93
CA ALA A 285 1.22 5.35 -12.30
C ALA A 285 0.81 3.89 -12.58
N GLY A 286 0.42 3.61 -13.83
CA GLY A 286 0.06 2.25 -14.26
C GLY A 286 -1.21 1.68 -13.64
N ARG A 287 -2.16 2.50 -13.16
CA ARG A 287 -3.48 2.05 -12.66
C ARG A 287 -4.60 2.60 -13.53
N LEU A 288 -4.92 1.89 -14.63
CA LEU A 288 -5.75 2.38 -15.74
C LEU A 288 -5.37 3.81 -16.19
N GLN A 289 -4.07 4.06 -16.27
CA GLN A 289 -3.52 5.35 -16.66
C GLN A 289 -3.76 5.55 -18.16
N SER A 290 -4.39 6.68 -18.52
CA SER A 290 -4.78 6.97 -19.91
C SER A 290 -3.88 8.02 -20.54
N HIS A 291 -3.48 7.76 -21.78
CA HIS A 291 -2.72 8.66 -22.64
C HIS A 291 -3.33 8.66 -24.03
N ALA A 292 -3.42 9.83 -24.67
CA ALA A 292 -3.83 9.92 -26.08
C ALA A 292 -2.60 9.88 -26.99
N VAL A 293 -2.61 8.99 -27.99
CA VAL A 293 -1.61 8.91 -29.06
C VAL A 293 -2.33 9.05 -30.40
N GLY A 294 -2.42 10.28 -30.90
CA GLY A 294 -3.30 10.61 -32.02
C GLY A 294 -4.76 10.37 -31.66
N GLU A 295 -5.46 9.56 -32.45
CA GLU A 295 -6.86 9.16 -32.19
C GLU A 295 -6.99 7.91 -31.31
N VAL A 296 -5.87 7.33 -30.86
CA VAL A 296 -5.86 6.10 -30.06
C VAL A 296 -5.71 6.44 -28.58
N GLU A 297 -6.65 5.97 -27.75
CA GLU A 297 -6.49 5.94 -26.30
C GLU A 297 -5.59 4.75 -25.92
N VAL A 298 -4.47 5.05 -25.26
CA VAL A 298 -3.56 4.06 -24.68
C VAL A 298 -3.82 3.99 -23.18
N LEU A 299 -4.14 2.78 -22.71
CA LEU A 299 -4.38 2.48 -21.31
C LEU A 299 -3.25 1.63 -20.75
N LEU A 300 -2.67 2.04 -19.63
CA LEU A 300 -1.62 1.32 -18.91
C LEU A 300 -2.18 0.81 -17.58
N ASP A 301 -2.17 -0.50 -17.38
CA ASP A 301 -2.58 -1.14 -16.13
C ASP A 301 -1.60 -2.25 -15.73
N VAL A 302 -1.20 -2.25 -14.45
CA VAL A 302 -0.21 -3.20 -13.90
C VAL A 302 -0.87 -4.40 -13.19
N GLY A 303 -2.17 -4.61 -13.41
CA GLY A 303 -2.89 -5.79 -12.97
C GLY A 303 -2.27 -7.07 -13.52
N HIS A 304 -1.93 -8.00 -12.64
CA HIS A 304 -1.12 -9.19 -12.96
C HIS A 304 -1.62 -10.46 -12.29
N ASN A 305 -2.87 -10.47 -11.83
CA ASN A 305 -3.53 -11.64 -11.26
C ASN A 305 -4.98 -11.72 -11.74
N PRO A 306 -5.66 -12.88 -11.59
CA PRO A 306 -7.02 -13.07 -12.08
C PRO A 306 -8.03 -12.04 -11.55
N GLN A 307 -7.87 -11.58 -10.30
CA GLN A 307 -8.74 -10.54 -9.73
C GLN A 307 -8.60 -9.22 -10.48
N ALA A 308 -7.37 -8.77 -10.76
CA ALA A 308 -7.11 -7.55 -11.50
C ALA A 308 -7.56 -7.65 -12.97
N ALA A 309 -7.35 -8.81 -13.61
CA ALA A 309 -7.81 -9.07 -14.97
C ALA A 309 -9.34 -8.99 -15.09
N ARG A 310 -10.09 -9.57 -14.13
CA ARG A 310 -11.55 -9.44 -14.05
C ARG A 310 -12.00 -7.98 -13.90
N ALA A 311 -11.31 -7.21 -13.05
CA ALA A 311 -11.61 -5.80 -12.84
C ALA A 311 -11.36 -4.96 -14.12
N LEU A 312 -10.26 -5.21 -14.83
CA LEU A 312 -9.94 -4.58 -16.11
C LEU A 312 -10.98 -4.94 -17.18
N ALA A 313 -11.34 -6.21 -17.30
CA ALA A 313 -12.36 -6.67 -18.25
C ALA A 313 -13.72 -6.00 -18.01
N ALA A 314 -14.17 -5.93 -16.75
CA ALA A 314 -15.42 -5.26 -16.40
C ALA A 314 -15.38 -3.76 -16.73
N TRP A 315 -14.23 -3.10 -16.49
CA TRP A 315 -14.06 -1.68 -16.81
C TRP A 315 -14.12 -1.41 -18.32
N LEU A 316 -13.47 -2.25 -19.14
CA LEU A 316 -13.48 -2.15 -20.60
C LEU A 316 -14.88 -2.41 -21.17
N GLN A 317 -15.60 -3.40 -20.64
CA GLN A 317 -16.98 -3.70 -21.05
C GLN A 317 -17.95 -2.54 -20.78
N ALA A 318 -17.77 -1.84 -19.66
CA ALA A 318 -18.57 -0.67 -19.32
C ALA A 318 -18.25 0.57 -20.19
N ARG A 319 -17.14 0.55 -20.95
CA ARG A 319 -16.64 1.67 -21.76
C ARG A 319 -16.20 1.17 -23.14
N PRO A 320 -17.14 0.74 -24.00
CA PRO A 320 -16.80 0.25 -25.32
C PRO A 320 -16.14 1.36 -26.15
N ALA A 321 -15.00 1.06 -26.76
CA ALA A 321 -14.37 1.96 -27.72
C ALA A 321 -15.19 2.03 -29.02
N THR A 322 -15.20 3.19 -29.69
CA THR A 322 -15.88 3.38 -30.99
C THR A 322 -15.26 2.52 -32.10
N GLY A 323 -14.02 2.04 -31.92
CA GLY A 323 -13.32 1.10 -32.80
C GLY A 323 -13.13 -0.29 -32.16
N GLY A 324 -11.88 -0.73 -32.07
CA GLY A 324 -11.51 -2.01 -31.45
C GLY A 324 -10.49 -1.84 -30.33
N THR A 325 -10.53 -2.73 -29.33
CA THR A 325 -9.56 -2.80 -28.24
C THR A 325 -8.45 -3.77 -28.60
N ARG A 326 -7.19 -3.33 -28.56
CA ARG A 326 -6.01 -4.20 -28.72
C ARG A 326 -5.29 -4.29 -27.38
N ALA A 327 -4.90 -5.51 -26.99
CA ALA A 327 -4.16 -5.74 -25.77
C ALA A 327 -2.69 -6.07 -26.08
N VAL A 328 -1.77 -5.38 -25.42
CA VAL A 328 -0.37 -5.79 -25.31
C VAL A 328 -0.21 -6.33 -23.90
N TYR A 329 0.08 -7.63 -23.77
CA TYR A 329 0.14 -8.32 -22.49
C TYR A 329 1.51 -8.98 -22.31
N ALA A 330 2.08 -8.78 -21.14
CA ALA A 330 3.27 -9.47 -20.66
C ALA A 330 3.09 -9.73 -19.17
N ALA A 331 3.45 -10.93 -18.72
CA ALA A 331 3.41 -11.33 -17.32
C ALA A 331 4.66 -12.13 -16.97
N LEU A 332 5.00 -12.14 -15.68
CA LEU A 332 6.05 -12.99 -15.15
C LEU A 332 5.56 -14.44 -15.08
N ALA A 333 6.50 -15.39 -15.15
CA ALA A 333 6.18 -16.82 -15.22
C ALA A 333 5.54 -17.38 -13.94
N ASP A 334 5.62 -16.67 -12.82
CA ASP A 334 5.04 -17.02 -11.52
C ASP A 334 3.61 -16.47 -11.32
N LYS A 335 2.98 -15.94 -12.37
CA LYS A 335 1.61 -15.41 -12.35
C LYS A 335 0.64 -16.26 -13.17
N ASP A 336 -0.59 -16.40 -12.66
CA ASP A 336 -1.75 -17.07 -13.30
C ASP A 336 -2.45 -16.14 -14.29
#